data_AF-A0A974Z3F6-F1
#
_entry.id   AF-A0A974Z3F6-F1
#
_cell.length_a   1.000
_cell.length_b   1.000
_cell.length_c   1.000
_cell.angle_alpha   90.00
_cell.angle_beta   90.00
_cell.angle_gamma   90.00
#
_symmetry.space_group_name_H-M   'P 1'
#
loop_
_entity.id
_entity.type
_entity.pdbx_description
1 polymer ?
#
loop_
_entity_poly.entity_id
_entity_poly.type
_entity_poly.pdbx_seq_one_letter_code
_entity_poly.pdbx_strand_id
1 'polypeptide(L)'
;MFEDVPAQLYLVGPAAITRFLSSARDLLPYARPGSAGCHTLGGALGGGYEWASGGPVPDGVTALELDARGLITRATAVWDGSFADDATLAALSQTAVEH
;
A
#
# COMPACT_ATOMS: atom_id res chain seq x y z
N MET A 1 9.16 -8.06 24.40
CA MET A 1 8.17 -8.04 23.30
C MET A 1 8.62 -6.91 22.40
N PHE A 2 9.23 -7.23 21.26
CA PHE A 2 9.49 -6.22 20.23
C PHE A 2 8.17 -6.06 19.48
N GLU A 3 7.58 -4.88 19.57
CA GLU A 3 6.47 -4.48 18.71
C GLU A 3 7.13 -4.02 17.42
N ASP A 4 7.12 -4.90 16.41
CA ASP A 4 7.65 -4.55 15.10
C ASP A 4 6.76 -3.47 14.49
N VAL A 5 7.40 -2.37 14.10
CA VAL A 5 6.69 -1.17 13.68
C VAL A 5 6.05 -1.46 12.33
N PRO A 6 4.71 -1.30 12.19
CA PRO A 6 4.05 -1.52 10.92
C PRO A 6 4.67 -0.63 9.85
N ALA A 7 4.95 -1.20 8.68
CA ALA A 7 5.29 -0.41 7.51
C ALA A 7 4.03 0.35 7.09
N GLN A 8 4.07 1.68 7.20
CA GLN A 8 2.96 2.55 6.84
C GLN A 8 3.36 3.42 5.66
N LEU A 9 2.56 3.35 4.59
CA LEU A 9 2.68 4.21 3.43
C LEU A 9 1.49 5.17 3.41
N TYR A 10 1.76 6.47 3.25
CA TYR A 10 0.76 7.53 3.20
C TYR A 10 0.96 8.38 1.95
N LEU A 11 0.04 8.26 0.98
CA LEU A 11 0.08 9.01 -0.29
C LEU A 11 -1.09 9.97 -0.37
N VAL A 12 -0.83 11.23 -0.75
CA VAL A 12 -1.85 12.28 -0.86
C VAL A 12 -1.77 12.94 -2.23
N GLY A 13 -2.91 13.06 -2.89
CA GLY A 13 -3.04 13.77 -4.15
C GLY A 13 -2.91 12.85 -5.39
N PRO A 14 -3.73 13.06 -6.43
CA PRO A 14 -3.79 12.14 -7.57
C PRO A 14 -2.46 11.95 -8.32
N ALA A 15 -1.66 13.02 -8.47
CA ALA A 15 -0.39 12.97 -9.19
C ALA A 15 0.67 12.14 -8.44
N ALA A 16 0.81 12.37 -7.14
CA ALA A 16 1.72 11.63 -6.26
C ALA A 16 1.35 10.14 -6.21
N ILE A 17 0.06 9.85 -6.03
CA ILE A 17 -0.47 8.48 -6.01
C ILE A 17 -0.17 7.77 -7.33
N THR A 18 -0.46 8.41 -8.47
CA THR A 18 -0.23 7.83 -9.79
C THR A 18 1.25 7.56 -10.04
N ARG A 19 2.11 8.53 -9.74
CA ARG A 19 3.57 8.40 -9.89
C ARG A 19 4.09 7.24 -9.05
N PHE A 20 3.81 7.26 -7.75
CA PHE A 20 4.31 6.26 -6.82
C PHE A 20 3.83 4.85 -7.16
N LEU A 21 2.53 4.65 -7.39
CA LEU A 21 1.99 3.32 -7.71
C LEU A 21 2.55 2.78 -9.04
N SER A 22 2.83 3.66 -10.00
CA SER A 22 3.41 3.25 -11.28
C SER A 22 4.88 2.83 -11.13
N SER A 23 5.67 3.56 -10.33
CA SER A 23 7.10 3.28 -10.14
C SER A 23 7.38 2.17 -9.14
N ALA A 24 6.54 2.00 -8.13
CA ALA A 24 6.73 1.04 -7.05
C ALA A 24 6.01 -0.29 -7.29
N ARG A 25 5.24 -0.45 -8.38
CA ARG A 25 4.34 -1.59 -8.60
C ARG A 25 4.96 -2.95 -8.26
N ASP A 26 6.17 -3.21 -8.74
CA ASP A 26 6.82 -4.51 -8.56
C ASP A 26 7.43 -4.70 -7.15
N LEU A 27 7.54 -3.62 -6.38
CA LEU A 27 8.01 -3.60 -5.00
C LEU A 27 6.88 -3.78 -3.99
N LEU A 28 5.65 -3.40 -4.36
CA LEU A 28 4.51 -3.38 -3.43
C LEU A 28 4.00 -4.81 -3.16
N PRO A 29 3.94 -5.25 -1.89
CA PRO A 29 3.49 -6.60 -1.53
C PRO A 29 2.10 -6.94 -2.09
N TYR A 30 1.20 -5.95 -2.09
CA TYR A 30 -0.18 -6.05 -2.54
C TYR A 30 -0.41 -5.89 -4.04
N ALA A 31 0.64 -5.60 -4.82
CA ALA A 31 0.55 -5.46 -6.27
C ALA A 31 1.20 -6.63 -7.02
N ARG A 32 1.75 -7.61 -6.29
CA ARG A 32 2.39 -8.80 -6.87
C ARG A 32 1.35 -9.75 -7.47
N PRO A 33 1.70 -10.49 -8.56
CA PRO A 33 0.87 -11.57 -9.08
C PRO A 33 0.53 -12.59 -7.98
N GLY A 34 -0.76 -12.96 -7.89
CA GLY A 34 -1.25 -13.86 -6.84
C GLY A 34 -1.72 -13.17 -5.56
N SER A 35 -1.60 -11.84 -5.46
CA SER A 35 -2.26 -11.10 -4.39
C SER A 35 -3.78 -11.17 -4.55
N ALA A 36 -4.49 -11.60 -3.51
CA ALA A 36 -5.94 -11.71 -3.51
C ALA A 36 -6.54 -10.73 -2.50
N GLY A 37 -7.61 -10.04 -2.90
CA GLY A 37 -8.43 -9.28 -1.97
C GLY A 37 -9.22 -10.24 -1.08
N CYS A 38 -9.05 -10.15 0.23
CA CYS A 38 -9.71 -11.01 1.21
C CYS A 38 -11.06 -10.46 1.67
N HIS A 39 -11.13 -9.16 1.95
CA HIS A 39 -12.33 -8.51 2.47
C HIS A 39 -12.31 -7.03 2.08
N THR A 40 -13.43 -6.51 1.56
CA THR A 40 -13.59 -5.10 1.21
C THR A 40 -14.70 -4.49 2.05
N LEU A 41 -14.41 -3.38 2.73
CA LEU A 41 -15.37 -2.60 3.52
C LEU A 41 -15.33 -1.15 3.06
N GLY A 42 -16.46 -0.56 2.66
CA GLY A 42 -16.45 0.81 2.16
C GLY A 42 -17.82 1.40 1.85
N GLY A 43 -17.82 2.70 1.54
CA GLY A 43 -18.98 3.48 1.11
C GLY A 43 -18.63 4.41 -0.05
N ALA A 44 -19.50 5.37 -0.36
CA ALA A 44 -19.38 6.21 -1.56
C ALA A 44 -18.10 7.06 -1.65
N LEU A 45 -17.41 7.29 -0.53
CA LEU A 45 -16.22 8.16 -0.44
C LEU A 45 -14.93 7.41 -0.10
N GLY A 46 -14.95 6.08 -0.16
CA GLY A 46 -13.76 5.28 0.13
C GLY A 46 -14.05 3.97 0.85
N GLY A 47 -12.99 3.25 1.14
CA GLY A 47 -13.05 1.96 1.80
C GLY A 47 -11.68 1.36 2.05
N GLY A 48 -11.65 0.34 2.90
CA GLY A 48 -10.49 -0.52 3.12
C GLY A 48 -10.68 -1.87 2.45
N TYR A 49 -9.57 -2.47 2.05
CA TYR A 49 -9.55 -3.88 1.72
C TYR A 49 -8.33 -4.58 2.33
N GLU A 50 -8.56 -5.76 2.87
CA GLU A 50 -7.54 -6.71 3.27
C GLU A 50 -7.03 -7.44 2.02
N TRP A 51 -5.73 -7.72 2.01
CA TRP A 51 -5.11 -8.49 0.96
C TRP A 51 -4.18 -9.53 1.57
N ALA A 52 -4.04 -10.64 0.87
CA ALA A 52 -3.04 -11.66 1.13
C ALA A 52 -2.14 -11.81 -0.10
N SER A 53 -0.86 -12.11 0.11
CA SER A 53 0.13 -12.33 -0.94
C SER A 53 0.86 -13.67 -0.73
N GLY A 54 1.34 -14.28 -1.82
CA GLY A 54 2.20 -15.46 -1.73
C GLY A 54 3.68 -15.13 -1.47
N GLY A 55 4.00 -13.85 -1.22
CA GLY A 55 5.36 -13.36 -1.02
C GLY A 55 5.81 -13.36 0.45
N PRO A 56 7.00 -12.80 0.73
CA PRO A 56 7.54 -12.72 2.09
C PRO A 56 6.63 -12.00 3.07
N VAL A 57 5.98 -10.92 2.63
CA VAL A 57 4.94 -10.21 3.39
C VAL A 57 3.59 -10.88 3.09
N PRO A 58 3.02 -11.63 4.04
CA PRO A 58 1.90 -12.54 3.75
C PRO A 58 0.57 -11.82 3.59
N ASP A 59 0.37 -10.68 4.26
CA ASP A 59 -0.89 -9.96 4.27
C ASP A 59 -0.73 -8.48 4.66
N GLY A 60 -1.85 -7.75 4.57
CA GLY A 60 -1.97 -6.39 5.06
C GLY A 60 -3.32 -5.77 4.69
N VAL A 61 -3.43 -4.46 4.93
CA VAL A 61 -4.62 -3.66 4.64
C VAL A 61 -4.25 -2.45 3.80
N THR A 62 -5.11 -2.13 2.84
CA THR A 62 -5.06 -0.88 2.09
C THR A 62 -6.37 -0.13 2.24
N ALA A 63 -6.32 1.15 2.60
CA ALA A 63 -7.45 2.06 2.62
C ALA A 63 -7.32 3.11 1.52
N LEU A 64 -8.42 3.35 0.81
CA LEU A 64 -8.55 4.37 -0.22
C LEU A 64 -9.64 5.36 0.17
N GLU A 65 -9.36 6.64 -0.02
CA GLU A 65 -10.35 7.71 0.04
C GLU A 65 -10.54 8.32 -1.33
N LEU A 66 -11.80 8.62 -1.61
CA LEU A 66 -12.25 9.09 -2.91
C LEU A 66 -12.87 10.49 -2.78
N ASP A 67 -12.71 11.32 -3.79
CA ASP A 67 -13.53 12.53 -3.92
C ASP A 67 -14.96 12.20 -4.38
N ALA A 68 -15.81 13.22 -4.47
CA ALA A 68 -17.20 13.08 -4.93
C ALA A 68 -17.33 12.60 -6.40
N ARG A 69 -16.24 12.56 -7.16
CA ARG A 69 -16.18 12.03 -8.53
C ARG A 69 -15.63 10.60 -8.57
N GLY A 70 -15.31 10.01 -7.41
CA GLY A 70 -14.76 8.67 -7.30
C GLY A 70 -13.26 8.58 -7.56
N LEU A 71 -12.53 9.70 -7.58
CA LEU A 71 -11.07 9.71 -7.78
C LEU A 71 -10.34 9.52 -6.45
N ILE A 72 -9.30 8.69 -6.45
CA ILE A 72 -8.48 8.47 -5.26
C ILE A 72 -7.76 9.76 -4.87
N THR A 73 -8.07 10.27 -3.68
CA THR A 73 -7.44 11.45 -3.07
C THR A 73 -6.39 11.08 -2.05
N ARG A 74 -6.53 9.90 -1.42
CA ARG A 74 -5.57 9.35 -0.46
C ARG A 74 -5.55 7.83 -0.51
N ALA A 75 -4.35 7.28 -0.39
CA ALA A 75 -4.12 5.85 -0.22
C ALA A 75 -3.22 5.61 1.00
N THR A 76 -3.66 4.72 1.89
CA THR A 76 -2.90 4.28 3.06
C THR A 76 -2.74 2.77 3.01
N ALA A 77 -1.51 2.26 3.09
CA ALA A 77 -1.25 0.84 3.19
C ALA A 77 -0.50 0.53 4.49
N VAL A 78 -0.91 -0.54 5.17
CA VAL A 78 -0.33 -1.02 6.41
C VAL A 78 -0.08 -2.51 6.29
N TRP A 79 1.14 -2.94 6.61
CA TRP A 79 1.57 -4.33 6.65
C TRP A 79 2.75 -4.47 7.60
N ASP A 80 3.06 -5.70 8.02
CA ASP A 80 4.17 -5.95 8.93
C ASP A 80 5.53 -5.86 8.21
N GLY A 81 6.25 -4.78 8.51
CA GLY A 81 7.54 -4.42 7.91
C GLY A 81 8.63 -5.46 8.12
N SER A 82 8.54 -6.25 9.19
CA SER A 82 9.56 -7.23 9.59
C SER A 82 9.71 -8.39 8.59
N PHE A 83 8.68 -8.61 7.77
CA PHE A 83 8.70 -9.64 6.72
C PHE A 83 9.33 -9.16 5.40
N ALA A 84 9.61 -7.87 5.25
CA ALA A 84 10.32 -7.36 4.08
C ALA A 84 11.83 -7.35 4.31
N ASP A 85 12.61 -7.59 3.25
CA ASP A 85 14.06 -7.40 3.31
C ASP A 85 14.43 -5.90 3.28
N ASP A 86 15.59 -5.59 3.87
CA ASP A 86 16.10 -4.21 3.96
C ASP A 86 16.23 -3.54 2.58
N ALA A 87 16.54 -4.31 1.54
CA ALA A 87 16.65 -3.81 0.17
C ALA A 87 15.30 -3.31 -0.36
N THR A 88 14.22 -4.05 -0.09
CA THR A 88 12.86 -3.69 -0.45
C THR A 88 12.42 -2.45 0.32
N LEU A 89 12.67 -2.39 1.63
CA LEU A 89 12.34 -1.22 2.45
C LEU A 89 13.09 0.04 2.00
N ALA A 90 14.38 -0.09 1.67
CA ALA A 90 15.19 1.00 1.14
C ALA A 90 14.69 1.47 -0.24
N ALA A 91 14.36 0.54 -1.14
CA ALA A 91 13.83 0.86 -2.47
C ALA A 91 12.46 1.57 -2.40
N LEU A 92 11.57 1.10 -1.53
CA LEU A 92 10.28 1.76 -1.26
C LEU A 92 10.48 3.18 -0.73
N SER A 93 11.43 3.36 0.20
CA SER A 93 11.76 4.67 0.76
C SER A 93 12.32 5.63 -0.29
N GLN A 94 13.21 5.17 -1.17
CA GLN A 94 13.74 5.99 -2.27
C GLN A 94 12.65 6.38 -3.27
N THR A 95 11.73 5.46 -3.57
CA THR A 95 10.61 5.70 -4.50
C THR A 95 9.61 6.71 -3.94
N ALA A 96 9.49 6.81 -2.62
CA ALA A 96 8.59 7.74 -1.94
C ALA A 96 9.08 9.20 -1.97
N VAL A 97 10.36 9.45 -2.26
CA VAL A 97 10.90 10.82 -2.34
C VAL A 97 10.53 11.45 -3.68
N GLU A 98 9.74 12.52 -3.63
CA GLU A 98 9.42 13.33 -4.81
C GLU A 98 10.63 14.21 -5.19
N HIS A 99 11.16 14.01 -6.39
CA HIS A 99 11.99 14.99 -7.11
C HIS A 99 11.10 15.93 -7.90
#